data_AF-A0A9Q3PHN7-F1
#
_entry.id   AF-A0A9Q3PHN7-F1
#
_cell.length_a   1.000
_cell.length_b   1.000
_cell.length_c   1.000
_cell.angle_alpha   90.00
_cell.angle_beta   90.00
_cell.angle_gamma   90.00
#
_symmetry.space_group_name_H-M   'P 1'
#
loop_
_entity.id
_entity.type
_entity.pdbx_description
1 polymer ?
#
loop_
_entity_poly.entity_id
_entity_poly.type
_entity_poly.pdbx_seq_one_letter_code
_entity_poly.pdbx_strand_id
1 'polypeptide(L)'
;MVEESNHPKVQQWYLDMAKDHVFENDKYPVDKDPYEWCLRNSKRLQTIYPQLNIQMRNHKLLIQIPGELEHAVQCRWKQNFTLDDIATTIQDVRKRTNIGK
;
A
#
# COMPACT_ATOMS: atom_id res chain seq x y z
N MET A 1 -1.06 46.68 -7.09
CA MET A 1 -1.98 45.67 -6.53
C MET A 1 -2.64 45.01 -7.72
N VAL A 2 -2.28 43.78 -8.04
CA VAL A 2 -2.96 43.02 -9.10
C VAL A 2 -3.44 41.73 -8.44
N GLU A 3 -4.75 41.60 -8.43
CA GLU A 3 -5.51 40.49 -7.86
C GLU A 3 -5.14 39.14 -8.47
N GLU A 4 -5.37 38.13 -7.64
CA GLU A 4 -5.06 36.73 -7.80
C GLU A 4 -5.85 36.01 -8.91
N SER A 5 -5.17 34.99 -9.46
CA SER A 5 -5.71 33.64 -9.67
C SER A 5 -6.38 33.22 -10.99
N ASN A 6 -6.03 31.98 -11.34
CA ASN A 6 -6.73 31.01 -12.20
C ASN A 6 -6.24 30.83 -13.64
N HIS A 7 -4.94 30.63 -13.83
CA HIS A 7 -4.42 30.11 -15.09
C HIS A 7 -4.44 28.56 -15.07
N PRO A 8 -5.06 27.88 -16.05
CA PRO A 8 -5.38 26.43 -16.01
C PRO A 8 -4.17 25.49 -15.85
N LYS A 9 -2.95 25.96 -16.06
CA LYS A 9 -1.72 25.16 -15.90
C LYS A 9 -1.34 24.89 -14.43
N VAL A 10 -1.73 25.75 -13.49
CA VAL A 10 -1.45 25.56 -12.04
C VAL A 10 -2.42 24.55 -11.42
N GLN A 11 -3.68 24.53 -11.86
CA GLN A 11 -4.65 23.51 -11.44
C GLN A 11 -4.32 22.13 -12.03
N GLN A 12 -3.81 22.08 -13.27
CA GLN A 12 -3.34 20.84 -13.89
C GLN A 12 -2.15 20.23 -13.11
N TRP A 13 -1.19 21.04 -12.63
CA TRP A 13 -0.08 20.57 -11.79
C TRP A 13 -0.52 20.03 -10.42
N TYR A 14 -1.50 20.68 -9.77
CA TYR A 14 -2.10 20.18 -8.52
C TYR A 14 -2.89 18.87 -8.70
N LEU A 15 -3.50 18.66 -9.87
CA LEU A 15 -4.22 17.41 -10.21
C LEU A 15 -3.28 16.27 -10.63
N ASP A 16 -2.15 16.58 -11.28
CA ASP A 16 -1.13 15.60 -11.63
C ASP A 16 -0.32 15.18 -10.38
N MET A 17 -0.02 16.11 -9.45
CA MET A 17 0.59 15.82 -8.14
C MET A 17 -0.35 15.04 -7.18
N ALA A 18 -1.67 15.16 -7.36
CA ALA A 18 -2.68 14.40 -6.63
C ALA A 18 -2.91 12.98 -7.18
N LYS A 19 -2.39 12.64 -8.37
CA LYS A 19 -2.63 11.35 -9.06
C LYS A 19 -1.42 10.40 -9.06
N ASP A 20 -0.19 10.90 -8.94
CA ASP A 20 1.04 10.08 -9.00
C ASP A 20 1.36 9.26 -7.73
N HIS A 21 0.69 9.50 -6.59
CA HIS A 21 0.99 8.82 -5.31
C HIS A 21 -0.23 8.34 -4.51
N VAL A 22 -1.31 8.01 -5.21
CA VAL A 22 -2.48 7.36 -4.61
C VAL A 22 -2.04 5.99 -4.09
N PHE A 23 -2.15 5.74 -2.78
CA PHE A 23 -1.75 4.48 -2.13
C PHE A 23 -2.34 3.26 -2.86
N GLU A 24 -3.54 3.41 -3.43
CA GLU A 24 -4.26 2.41 -4.19
C GLU A 24 -3.52 1.91 -5.45
N ASN A 25 -2.57 2.69 -5.97
CA ASN A 25 -1.73 2.35 -7.11
C ASN A 25 -0.35 1.79 -6.69
N ASP A 26 0.00 1.85 -5.40
CA ASP A 26 1.30 1.41 -4.88
C ASP A 26 1.25 -0.07 -4.48
N LYS A 27 1.36 -0.94 -5.48
CA LYS A 27 1.36 -2.39 -5.30
C LYS A 27 2.64 -2.88 -4.67
N TYR A 28 2.56 -3.97 -3.90
CA TYR A 28 3.72 -4.62 -3.31
C TYR A 28 4.68 -5.09 -4.42
N PRO A 29 5.91 -4.55 -4.47
CA PRO A 29 6.93 -4.98 -5.40
C PRO A 29 7.59 -6.27 -4.88
N VAL A 30 7.44 -7.36 -5.66
CA VAL A 30 7.88 -8.70 -5.26
C VAL A 30 9.38 -8.83 -5.06
N ASP A 31 10.19 -7.88 -5.49
CA ASP A 31 11.65 -7.82 -5.28
C ASP A 31 12.04 -7.19 -3.93
N LYS A 32 11.14 -6.47 -3.25
CA LYS A 32 11.45 -5.78 -2.00
C LYS A 32 11.24 -6.65 -0.77
N ASP A 33 11.89 -6.26 0.32
CA ASP A 33 11.65 -6.88 1.61
C ASP A 33 10.19 -6.64 2.06
N PRO A 34 9.43 -7.71 2.39
CA PRO A 34 8.03 -7.56 2.81
C PRO A 34 7.87 -6.72 4.07
N TYR A 35 8.79 -6.86 5.03
CA TYR A 35 8.68 -6.19 6.32
C TYR A 35 8.89 -4.68 6.17
N GLU A 36 9.95 -4.28 5.47
CA GLU A 36 10.23 -2.88 5.17
C GLU A 36 9.10 -2.24 4.36
N TRP A 37 8.57 -2.96 3.36
CA TRP A 37 7.46 -2.44 2.55
C TRP A 37 6.19 -2.29 3.38
N CYS A 38 5.81 -3.29 4.19
CA CYS A 38 4.64 -3.22 5.06
C CYS A 38 4.78 -2.08 6.06
N LEU A 39 5.94 -1.92 6.71
CA LEU A 39 6.19 -0.87 7.69
C LEU A 39 6.09 0.52 7.06
N ARG A 40 6.75 0.73 5.92
CA ARG A 40 6.72 2.01 5.19
C ARG A 40 5.29 2.38 4.78
N ASN A 41 4.55 1.43 4.24
CA ASN A 41 3.20 1.69 3.74
C ASN A 41 2.16 1.80 4.86
N SER A 42 2.35 1.11 5.99
CA SER A 42 1.53 1.31 7.19
C SER A 42 1.67 2.73 7.73
N LYS A 43 2.90 3.26 7.79
CA LYS A 43 3.17 4.65 8.16
C LYS A 43 2.52 5.62 7.17
N ARG A 44 2.65 5.38 5.86
CA ARG A 44 2.00 6.21 4.82
C ARG A 44 0.49 6.20 4.95
N LEU A 45 -0.14 5.04 5.15
CA LEU A 45 -1.58 4.91 5.39
C LEU A 45 -2.03 5.66 6.64
N GLN A 46 -1.22 5.64 7.70
CA GLN A 46 -1.51 6.41 8.92
C GLN A 46 -1.48 7.92 8.65
N THR A 47 -0.61 8.39 7.76
CA THR A 47 -0.55 9.81 7.36
C THR A 47 -1.71 10.20 6.43
N ILE A 48 -2.04 9.37 5.44
CA ILE A 48 -3.08 9.66 4.44
C ILE A 48 -4.48 9.47 5.03
N TYR A 49 -4.66 8.46 5.88
CA TYR A 49 -5.94 8.08 6.47
C TYR A 49 -5.82 7.88 7.99
N PRO A 50 -5.62 8.96 8.78
CA PRO A 50 -5.42 8.88 10.23
C PRO A 50 -6.61 8.27 10.99
N GLN A 51 -7.81 8.31 10.42
CA GLN A 51 -9.04 7.73 10.98
C GLN A 51 -9.07 6.19 10.92
N LEU A 52 -8.20 5.55 10.13
CA LEU A 52 -8.18 4.10 10.03
C LEU A 52 -7.54 3.48 11.26
N ASN A 53 -8.27 2.55 11.88
CA ASN A 53 -7.70 1.69 12.92
C ASN A 53 -6.66 0.72 12.31
N ILE A 54 -5.87 0.07 13.18
CA ILE A 54 -4.78 -0.83 12.77
C ILE A 54 -5.29 -1.93 11.83
N GLN A 55 -6.45 -2.52 12.13
CA GLN A 55 -7.02 -3.60 11.32
C GLN A 55 -7.43 -3.13 9.93
N MET A 56 -8.03 -1.94 9.82
CA MET A 56 -8.40 -1.35 8.52
C MET A 56 -7.16 -0.97 7.70
N ARG A 57 -6.09 -0.48 8.33
CA ARG A 57 -4.82 -0.22 7.64
C ARG A 57 -4.19 -1.52 7.13
N ASN A 58 -4.15 -2.55 7.97
CA ASN A 58 -3.67 -3.87 7.59
C ASN A 58 -4.47 -4.45 6.42
N HIS A 59 -5.80 -4.27 6.44
CA HIS A 59 -6.65 -4.68 5.32
C HIS A 59 -6.33 -3.92 4.03
N LYS A 60 -6.11 -2.60 4.10
CA LYS A 60 -5.68 -1.80 2.95
C LYS A 60 -4.31 -2.23 2.40
N LEU A 61 -3.36 -2.59 3.25
CA LEU A 61 -2.05 -3.13 2.82
C LEU A 61 -2.20 -4.43 2.05
N LEU A 62 -3.08 -5.31 2.51
CA LEU A 62 -3.31 -6.62 1.89
C LEU A 62 -3.88 -6.48 0.47
N ILE A 63 -4.77 -5.51 0.22
CA ILE A 63 -5.31 -5.20 -1.11
C ILE A 63 -4.23 -4.68 -2.09
N GLN A 64 -3.10 -4.19 -1.56
CA GLN A 64 -1.97 -3.78 -2.40
C GLN A 64 -1.03 -4.92 -2.74
N ILE A 65 -1.21 -6.11 -2.17
CA ILE A 65 -0.47 -7.29 -2.59
C ILE A 65 -1.08 -7.79 -3.90
N PRO A 66 -0.29 -7.95 -4.99
CA PRO A 66 -0.86 -8.32 -6.27
C PRO A 66 -1.02 -9.84 -6.46
N GLY A 67 -2.08 -10.24 -7.18
CA GLY A 67 -2.17 -11.52 -7.88
C GLY A 67 -2.18 -12.76 -6.98
N GLU A 68 -1.42 -13.79 -7.34
CA GLU A 68 -1.39 -15.07 -6.61
C GLU A 68 -0.89 -14.93 -5.16
N LEU A 69 -0.06 -13.91 -4.89
CA LEU A 69 0.36 -13.57 -3.53
C LEU A 69 -0.82 -13.06 -2.69
N GLU A 70 -1.72 -12.28 -3.28
CA GLU A 70 -2.94 -11.82 -2.60
C GLU A 70 -3.78 -13.01 -2.13
N HIS A 71 -4.09 -13.93 -3.05
CA HIS A 71 -4.91 -15.09 -2.76
C HIS A 71 -4.25 -15.99 -1.71
N ALA A 72 -2.94 -16.26 -1.86
CA ALA A 72 -2.20 -17.09 -0.91
C ALA A 72 -2.13 -16.47 0.50
N VAL A 73 -2.02 -15.15 0.60
CA VAL A 73 -2.04 -14.44 1.89
C VAL A 73 -3.46 -14.43 2.47
N GLN A 74 -4.49 -14.18 1.65
CA GLN A 74 -5.89 -14.18 2.06
C GLN A 74 -6.37 -15.57 2.53
N CYS A 75 -5.94 -16.67 1.91
CA CYS A 75 -6.25 -18.02 2.39
C CYS A 75 -5.73 -18.32 3.80
N ARG A 76 -4.73 -17.57 4.27
CA ARG A 76 -4.14 -17.71 5.61
C ARG A 76 -4.68 -16.66 6.60
N TRP A 77 -5.65 -15.84 6.18
CA TRP A 77 -6.21 -14.74 6.93
C TRP A 77 -6.92 -15.20 8.22
N LYS A 78 -6.65 -14.50 9.31
CA LYS A 78 -7.31 -14.64 10.62
C LYS A 78 -7.90 -13.28 11.01
N GLN A 79 -9.00 -13.27 11.75
CA GLN A 79 -9.45 -12.04 12.41
C GLN A 79 -8.33 -11.62 13.39
N ASN A 80 -7.75 -10.43 13.21
CA ASN A 80 -6.62 -9.86 13.98
C ASN A 80 -5.20 -10.14 13.46
N PHE A 81 -4.98 -10.04 12.15
CA PHE A 81 -3.62 -10.04 11.61
C PHE A 81 -2.81 -8.82 12.09
N THR A 82 -1.59 -9.08 12.52
CA THR A 82 -0.57 -8.05 12.76
C THR A 82 0.21 -7.74 11.48
N LEU A 83 0.97 -6.65 11.49
CA LEU A 83 1.84 -6.30 10.37
C LEU A 83 2.93 -7.36 10.14
N ASP A 84 3.47 -7.92 11.23
CA ASP A 84 4.41 -9.04 11.21
C ASP A 84 3.81 -10.30 10.58
N ASP A 85 2.54 -10.61 10.87
CA ASP A 85 1.86 -11.77 10.27
C ASP A 85 1.75 -11.62 8.75
N ILE A 86 1.44 -10.40 8.28
CA ILE A 86 1.36 -10.10 6.84
C ILE A 86 2.73 -10.29 6.19
N ALA A 87 3.77 -9.64 6.74
CA ALA A 87 5.11 -9.71 6.20
C ALA A 87 5.65 -11.15 6.17
N THR A 88 5.46 -11.90 7.27
CA THR A 88 5.88 -13.30 7.39
C THR A 88 5.16 -14.18 6.38
N THR A 89 3.86 -13.96 6.19
CA THR A 89 3.08 -14.73 5.21
C THR A 89 3.54 -14.46 3.78
N ILE A 90 3.79 -13.20 3.42
CA ILE A 90 4.36 -12.85 2.10
C ILE A 90 5.71 -13.54 1.90
N GLN A 91 6.58 -13.51 2.91
CA GLN A 91 7.90 -14.14 2.87
C GLN A 91 7.81 -15.67 2.70
N ASP A 92 6.91 -16.33 3.42
CA ASP A 92 6.68 -17.77 3.31
C ASP A 92 6.14 -18.17 1.93
N VAL A 93 5.16 -17.42 1.41
CA VAL A 93 4.61 -17.66 0.06
C VAL A 93 5.71 -17.49 -0.98
N ARG A 94 6.46 -16.39 -0.98
CA ARG A 94 7.58 -16.15 -1.92
C ARG A 94 8.60 -17.29 -1.91
N LYS A 95 8.93 -17.82 -0.72
CA LYS A 95 9.88 -18.93 -0.57
C LYS A 95 9.34 -20.25 -1.15
N ARG A 96 8.04 -20.52 -1.01
CA ARG A 96 7.43 -21.80 -1.40
C ARG A 96 6.96 -21.85 -2.86
N THR A 97 6.53 -20.73 -3.42
CA THR A 97 5.92 -20.69 -4.76
C THR A 97 6.89 -20.21 -5.84
N ASN A 98 8.10 -19.77 -5.47
CA ASN A 98 9.07 -19.16 -6.39
C ASN A 98 8.51 -17.92 -7.14
N ILE A 99 7.39 -17.34 -6.68
CA ILE A 99 6.78 -16.15 -7.28
C ILE A 99 7.76 -14.97 -7.14
N GLY A 100 8.09 -14.34 -8.27
CA GLY A 100 9.00 -13.19 -8.35
C GLY A 100 10.49 -13.55 -8.48
N LYS A 101 10.82 -14.80 -8.83
CA LYS A 101 12.16 -15.22 -9.31
C LYS A 101 12.15 -15.46 -10.81
#